data_AF-A0A6P1ZXZ8-F1
#
_entry.id   AF-A0A6P1ZXZ8-F1
#
_cell.length_a   1.000
_cell.length_b   1.000
_cell.length_c   1.000
_cell.angle_alpha   90.00
_cell.angle_beta   90.00
_cell.angle_gamma   90.00
#
_symmetry.space_group_name_H-M   'P 1'
#
loop_
_entity.id
_entity.type
_entity.pdbx_description
1 polymer ?
#
loop_
_entity_poly.entity_id
_entity_poly.type
_entity_poly.pdbx_seq_one_letter_code
_entity_poly.pdbx_strand_id
1 'polypeptide(L)'
;MPLPTIIVPGYLESAIAYRQLEQSLLQLGLPTVTVPLRRRDWLPTIGRPVTPIVQQLDRTVKQMLHKHNAAQVNLIGHSAGGWVSRIYLGEQPYSGRGQVTSLCWKAHPLVASLITLGTPHISQERWTRANLDFVTDNYPGAFYKNVRYVCVAGKTIFGQRRPGSWLAYNSYQQTCGQGNTWGDGITPIAAAHLEGAENLVLAGVQHSPRSPGIWYGSSEPLKSWVQYLV
;
A
#
# COMPACT_ATOMS: atom_id res chain seq x y z
N MET A 1 -21.75 -9.39 8.91
CA MET A 1 -21.66 -8.19 8.06
C MET A 1 -20.22 -8.06 7.61
N PRO A 2 -19.94 -7.71 6.34
CA PRO A 2 -18.56 -7.50 5.88
C PRO A 2 -17.88 -6.39 6.69
N LEU A 3 -16.58 -6.54 6.97
CA LEU A 3 -15.86 -5.50 7.70
C LEU A 3 -15.72 -4.24 6.82
N PRO A 4 -15.77 -3.05 7.43
CA PRO A 4 -15.48 -1.83 6.71
C PRO A 4 -14.05 -1.86 6.15
N THR A 5 -13.89 -1.41 4.91
CA THR A 5 -12.64 -1.44 4.15
C THR A 5 -12.12 -0.02 3.93
N ILE A 6 -10.82 0.17 4.10
CA ILE A 6 -10.18 1.48 4.00
C ILE A 6 -9.09 1.42 2.94
N ILE A 7 -9.21 2.25 1.92
CA ILE A 7 -8.20 2.40 0.87
C ILE A 7 -7.18 3.45 1.31
N VAL A 8 -5.91 3.10 1.30
CA VAL A 8 -4.77 3.98 1.63
C VAL A 8 -4.03 4.34 0.33
N PRO A 9 -4.16 5.60 -0.14
CA PRO A 9 -3.49 6.09 -1.34
C PRO A 9 -1.96 5.90 -1.35
N GLY A 10 -1.41 5.86 -2.57
CA GLY A 10 0.03 5.88 -2.81
C GLY A 10 0.63 7.29 -2.72
N TYR A 11 1.96 7.33 -2.75
CA TYR A 11 2.74 8.55 -2.60
C TYR A 11 2.36 9.60 -3.66
N LEU A 12 2.22 10.86 -3.27
CA LEU A 12 1.80 11.99 -4.13
C LEU A 12 0.43 11.79 -4.81
N GLU A 13 -0.38 10.83 -4.36
CA GLU A 13 -1.72 10.59 -4.89
C GLU A 13 -2.82 11.12 -3.95
N SER A 14 -3.96 11.47 -4.51
CA SER A 14 -5.15 11.91 -3.76
C SER A 14 -6.25 10.85 -3.78
N ALA A 15 -7.12 10.91 -2.76
CA ALA A 15 -8.26 10.00 -2.61
C ALA A 15 -9.15 9.91 -3.86
N ILE A 16 -9.29 11.02 -4.60
CA ILE A 16 -10.10 11.10 -5.83
C ILE A 16 -9.69 10.06 -6.88
N ALA A 17 -8.41 9.68 -6.95
CA ALA A 17 -7.92 8.71 -7.92
C ALA A 17 -8.45 7.29 -7.65
N TYR A 18 -8.88 7.00 -6.42
CA TYR A 18 -9.39 5.70 -6.00
C TYR A 18 -10.91 5.63 -6.00
N ARG A 19 -11.62 6.69 -6.40
CA ARG A 19 -13.09 6.75 -6.38
C ARG A 19 -13.74 5.57 -7.10
N GLN A 20 -13.19 5.16 -8.25
CA GLN A 20 -13.74 4.02 -8.99
C GLN A 20 -13.59 2.70 -8.22
N LEU A 21 -12.46 2.49 -7.55
CA LEU A 21 -12.25 1.31 -6.71
C LEU A 21 -13.20 1.33 -5.50
N GLU A 22 -13.30 2.47 -4.82
CA GLU A 22 -14.24 2.66 -3.70
C GLU A 22 -15.68 2.34 -4.12
N GLN A 23 -16.13 2.88 -5.26
CA GLN A 23 -17.47 2.60 -5.81
C GLN A 23 -17.66 1.13 -6.17
N SER A 24 -16.65 0.48 -6.75
CA SER A 24 -16.72 -0.94 -7.12
C SER A 24 -16.87 -1.82 -5.87
N LEU A 25 -16.13 -1.53 -4.80
CA LEU A 25 -16.25 -2.26 -3.53
C LEU A 25 -17.60 -2.01 -2.84
N LEU A 26 -18.09 -0.77 -2.85
CA LEU A 26 -19.43 -0.45 -2.34
C LEU A 26 -20.54 -1.19 -3.09
N GLN A 27 -20.43 -1.34 -4.42
CA GLN A 27 -21.37 -2.11 -5.24
C GLN A 27 -21.34 -3.61 -4.91
N LEU A 28 -20.21 -4.13 -4.43
CA LEU A 28 -20.08 -5.49 -3.91
C LEU A 28 -20.60 -5.65 -2.47
N GLY A 29 -21.18 -4.60 -1.89
CA GLY A 29 -21.71 -4.62 -0.51
C GLY A 29 -20.63 -4.46 0.56
N LEU A 30 -19.40 -4.09 0.20
CA LEU A 30 -18.31 -3.86 1.13
C LEU A 30 -18.27 -2.38 1.54
N PRO A 31 -18.57 -2.02 2.81
CA PRO A 31 -18.53 -0.63 3.25
C PRO A 31 -17.12 -0.08 3.09
N THR A 32 -16.92 0.88 2.19
CA THR A 32 -15.56 1.31 1.80
C THR A 32 -15.42 2.81 1.87
N VAL A 33 -14.25 3.27 2.34
CA VAL A 33 -13.83 4.68 2.24
C VAL A 33 -12.35 4.78 1.92
N THR A 34 -11.96 5.78 1.14
CA THR A 34 -10.56 6.13 0.91
C THR A 34 -10.09 7.14 1.95
N VAL A 35 -8.89 6.95 2.53
CA VAL A 35 -8.27 7.95 3.41
C VAL A 35 -8.23 9.29 2.66
N PRO A 36 -8.77 10.39 3.23
CA PRO A 36 -9.04 11.63 2.48
C PRO A 36 -7.79 12.48 2.26
N LEU A 37 -6.77 11.88 1.64
CA LEU A 37 -5.51 12.50 1.28
C LEU A 37 -5.65 13.36 0.03
N ARG A 38 -4.96 14.49 0.05
CA ARG A 38 -4.67 15.35 -1.11
C ARG A 38 -3.22 15.15 -1.49
N ARG A 39 -2.87 15.40 -2.76
CA ARG A 39 -1.47 15.30 -3.21
C ARG A 39 -0.50 16.14 -2.36
N ARG A 40 -0.95 17.33 -1.93
CA ARG A 40 -0.17 18.24 -1.09
C ARG A 40 0.14 17.71 0.31
N ASP A 41 -0.63 16.74 0.81
CA ASP A 41 -0.44 16.17 2.14
C ASP A 41 0.81 15.29 2.21
N TRP A 42 1.31 14.83 1.05
CA TRP A 42 2.57 14.08 0.91
C TRP A 42 3.81 14.97 0.80
N LEU A 43 3.68 16.25 0.46
CA LEU A 43 4.85 17.13 0.30
C LEU A 43 5.71 17.24 1.58
N PRO A 44 5.12 17.34 2.79
CA PRO A 44 5.89 17.37 4.02
C PRO A 44 6.63 16.07 4.34
N THR A 45 6.29 14.95 3.67
CA THR A 45 6.84 13.62 3.96
C THR A 45 8.02 13.24 3.05
N ILE A 46 8.40 14.10 2.09
CA ILE A 46 9.49 13.81 1.14
C ILE A 46 10.81 13.72 1.91
N GLY A 47 11.39 12.51 1.96
CA GLY A 47 12.60 12.21 2.73
C GLY A 47 12.41 12.36 4.25
N ARG A 48 11.16 12.36 4.72
CA ARG A 48 10.76 12.58 6.11
C ARG A 48 9.77 11.49 6.55
N PRO A 49 9.44 11.39 7.84
CA PRO A 49 8.41 10.47 8.29
C PRO A 49 7.05 10.74 7.68
N VAL A 50 6.27 9.68 7.50
CA VAL A 50 4.87 9.75 7.04
C VAL A 50 3.87 9.91 8.18
N THR A 51 4.30 10.32 9.37
CA THR A 51 3.44 10.49 10.55
C THR A 51 2.12 11.22 10.28
N PRO A 52 2.09 12.34 9.52
CA PRO A 52 0.81 13.00 9.20
C PRO A 52 -0.16 12.11 8.40
N ILE A 53 0.36 11.26 7.52
CA ILE A 53 -0.42 10.31 6.72
C ILE A 53 -0.98 9.21 7.62
N VAL A 54 -0.14 8.65 8.51
CA VAL A 54 -0.56 7.61 9.46
C VAL A 54 -1.62 8.14 10.43
N GLN A 55 -1.52 9.41 10.85
CA GLN A 55 -2.55 10.07 11.66
C GLN A 55 -3.88 10.21 10.93
N GLN A 56 -3.87 10.48 9.62
CA GLN A 56 -5.11 10.55 8.85
C GLN A 56 -5.73 9.16 8.66
N LEU A 57 -4.90 8.13 8.42
CA LEU A 57 -5.32 6.74 8.41
C LEU A 57 -5.97 6.34 9.75
N ASP A 58 -5.34 6.63 10.88
CA ASP A 58 -5.87 6.33 12.22
C ASP A 58 -7.27 6.95 12.46
N ARG A 59 -7.44 8.22 12.08
CA ARG A 59 -8.75 8.90 12.17
C ARG A 59 -9.80 8.21 11.30
N THR A 60 -9.45 7.83 10.07
CA THR A 60 -10.35 7.13 9.16
C THR A 60 -10.73 5.75 9.69
N VAL A 61 -9.78 5.00 10.25
CA VAL A 61 -10.03 3.70 10.90
C VAL A 61 -11.00 3.83 12.05
N LYS A 62 -10.72 4.74 13.00
CA LYS A 62 -11.61 4.98 14.16
C LYS A 62 -13.01 5.41 13.75
N GLN A 63 -13.12 6.27 12.73
CA GLN A 63 -14.41 6.69 12.20
C GLN A 63 -15.20 5.51 11.61
N MET A 64 -14.55 4.64 10.83
CA MET A 64 -15.22 3.49 10.21
C MET A 64 -15.62 2.42 11.22
N LEU A 65 -14.75 2.13 12.20
CA LEU A 65 -15.08 1.23 13.31
C LEU A 65 -16.32 1.71 14.06
N HIS A 66 -16.36 3.00 14.42
CA HIS A 66 -17.50 3.60 15.12
C HIS A 66 -18.77 3.60 14.26
N LYS A 67 -18.68 4.08 13.01
CA LYS A 67 -19.83 4.19 12.10
C LYS A 67 -20.51 2.85 11.80
N HIS A 68 -19.73 1.77 11.74
CA HIS A 68 -20.23 0.44 11.41
C HIS A 68 -20.37 -0.48 12.63
N ASN A 69 -20.13 0.03 13.85
CA ASN A 69 -20.08 -0.77 15.07
C ASN A 69 -19.23 -2.05 14.91
N ALA A 70 -18.08 -1.91 14.28
CA ALA A 70 -17.18 -3.01 13.94
C ALA A 70 -15.98 -3.04 14.90
N ALA A 71 -15.50 -4.24 15.22
CA ALA A 71 -14.29 -4.42 16.02
C ALA A 71 -13.00 -4.30 15.19
N GLN A 72 -13.07 -4.57 13.88
CA GLN A 72 -11.94 -4.56 12.96
C GLN A 72 -12.31 -3.94 11.60
N VAL A 73 -11.28 -3.58 10.83
CA VAL A 73 -11.38 -3.11 9.45
C VAL A 73 -10.51 -3.95 8.51
N ASN A 74 -10.76 -3.85 7.21
CA ASN A 74 -9.80 -4.25 6.17
C ASN A 74 -9.03 -3.02 5.68
N LEU A 75 -7.76 -3.20 5.34
CA LEU A 75 -6.94 -2.17 4.70
C LEU A 75 -6.54 -2.59 3.29
N ILE A 76 -6.65 -1.65 2.34
CA ILE A 76 -6.11 -1.78 0.98
C ILE A 76 -5.05 -0.69 0.80
N GLY A 77 -3.77 -1.06 0.88
CA GLY A 77 -2.65 -0.14 0.68
C GLY A 77 -2.15 -0.18 -0.76
N HIS A 78 -2.23 0.93 -1.49
CA HIS A 78 -1.63 1.01 -2.83
C HIS A 78 -0.26 1.68 -2.78
N SER A 79 0.75 1.09 -3.42
CA SER A 79 2.11 1.65 -3.48
C SER A 79 2.57 2.02 -2.05
N ALA A 80 2.89 3.28 -1.78
CA ALA A 80 3.26 3.74 -0.44
C ALA A 80 2.22 3.46 0.65
N GLY A 81 0.93 3.44 0.33
CA GLY A 81 -0.13 3.16 1.29
C GLY A 81 0.01 1.81 1.99
N GLY A 82 0.65 0.82 1.34
CA GLY A 82 0.88 -0.49 1.95
C GLY A 82 1.92 -0.46 3.06
N TRP A 83 3.08 0.17 2.85
CA TRP A 83 4.08 0.29 3.93
C TRP A 83 3.69 1.34 4.98
N VAL A 84 2.92 2.38 4.62
CA VAL A 84 2.26 3.27 5.60
C VAL A 84 1.33 2.46 6.51
N SER A 85 0.56 1.54 5.94
CA SER A 85 -0.31 0.65 6.71
C SER A 85 0.49 -0.26 7.64
N ARG A 86 1.65 -0.78 7.21
CA ARG A 86 2.53 -1.57 8.09
C ARG A 86 3.07 -0.77 9.27
N ILE A 87 3.41 0.52 9.07
CA ILE A 87 3.76 1.43 10.18
C ILE A 87 2.58 1.59 11.16
N TYR A 88 1.36 1.72 10.63
CA TYR A 88 0.15 1.87 11.43
C TYR A 88 -0.15 0.64 12.31
N LEU A 89 0.07 -0.57 11.80
CA LEU A 89 -0.06 -1.81 12.58
C LEU A 89 0.94 -1.88 13.74
N GLY A 90 2.08 -1.21 13.57
CA GLY A 90 3.29 -1.34 14.35
C GLY A 90 3.24 -0.94 15.83
N GLU A 91 4.03 -1.67 16.63
CA GLU A 91 4.22 -1.44 18.07
C GLU A 91 5.54 -0.73 18.43
N GLN A 92 6.44 -0.57 17.46
CA GLN A 92 7.69 0.16 17.63
C GLN A 92 7.48 1.66 17.43
N PRO A 93 8.13 2.50 18.26
CA PRO A 93 8.03 3.94 18.11
C PRO A 93 8.57 4.40 16.76
N TYR A 94 7.72 5.05 15.97
CA TYR A 94 8.06 5.60 14.67
C TYR A 94 8.32 7.11 14.80
N SER A 95 9.52 7.54 14.44
CA SER A 95 9.95 8.94 14.49
C SER A 95 10.87 9.31 13.33
N GLY A 96 10.93 10.60 13.02
CA GLY A 96 11.94 11.15 12.12
C GLY A 96 13.22 11.52 12.84
N ARG A 97 14.32 11.55 12.09
CA ARG A 97 15.56 12.17 12.57
C ARG A 97 15.25 13.58 13.10
N GLY A 98 15.49 13.78 14.39
CA GLY A 98 15.30 15.06 15.08
C GLY A 98 13.90 15.33 15.65
N GLN A 99 12.96 14.38 15.62
CA GLN A 99 11.67 14.54 16.32
C GLN A 99 11.75 14.06 17.77
N VAL A 100 11.25 14.89 18.69
CA VAL A 100 11.19 14.62 20.13
C VAL A 100 10.07 13.63 20.48
N THR A 101 9.04 13.53 19.62
CA THR A 101 7.90 12.64 19.80
C THR A 101 7.96 11.47 18.82
N SER A 102 8.04 10.25 19.36
CA SER A 102 7.82 9.02 18.62
C SER A 102 6.39 8.55 18.85
N LEU A 103 5.71 8.14 17.77
CA LEU A 103 4.34 7.66 17.84
C LEU A 103 4.28 6.17 17.53
N CYS A 104 3.37 5.50 18.19
CA CYS A 104 3.10 4.09 18.02
C CYS A 104 1.59 3.88 18.05
N TRP A 105 1.04 3.28 17.00
CA TRP A 105 -0.41 3.13 16.84
C TRP A 105 -0.92 1.80 17.34
N LYS A 106 -0.10 0.73 17.30
CA LYS A 106 -0.47 -0.61 17.77
C LYS A 106 -1.79 -1.10 17.17
N ALA A 107 -2.05 -0.77 15.90
CA ALA A 107 -3.36 -0.97 15.31
C ALA A 107 -3.60 -2.39 14.81
N HIS A 108 -2.62 -3.30 14.93
CA HIS A 108 -2.76 -4.69 14.50
C HIS A 108 -4.01 -5.41 15.05
N PRO A 109 -4.53 -5.17 16.27
CA PRO A 109 -5.77 -5.80 16.72
C PRO A 109 -7.00 -5.28 15.97
N LEU A 110 -6.95 -4.05 15.43
CA LEU A 110 -8.06 -3.37 14.75
C LEU A 110 -8.14 -3.71 13.26
N VAL A 111 -7.18 -4.47 12.71
CA VAL A 111 -7.10 -4.75 11.28
C VAL A 111 -7.16 -6.25 11.06
N ALA A 112 -8.18 -6.71 10.33
CA ALA A 112 -8.34 -8.13 10.00
C ALA A 112 -7.46 -8.54 8.81
N SER A 113 -7.39 -7.68 7.78
CA SER A 113 -6.58 -7.93 6.58
C SER A 113 -5.88 -6.66 6.09
N LEU A 114 -4.69 -6.85 5.51
CA LEU A 114 -3.95 -5.85 4.74
C LEU A 114 -3.68 -6.42 3.34
N ILE A 115 -4.38 -5.88 2.35
CA ILE A 115 -4.11 -6.13 0.94
C ILE A 115 -3.20 -5.02 0.41
N THR A 116 -2.06 -5.37 -0.16
CA THR A 116 -1.17 -4.42 -0.81
C THR A 116 -1.25 -4.53 -2.33
N LEU A 117 -1.37 -3.39 -3.01
CA LEU A 117 -1.49 -3.29 -4.48
C LEU A 117 -0.25 -2.58 -5.02
N GLY A 118 0.68 -3.34 -5.62
CA GLY A 118 1.93 -2.80 -6.15
C GLY A 118 2.78 -2.08 -5.09
N THR A 119 2.72 -2.48 -3.83
CA THR A 119 3.50 -1.85 -2.76
C THR A 119 4.94 -2.36 -2.77
N PRO A 120 5.96 -1.50 -2.91
CA PRO A 120 7.33 -1.91 -2.63
C PRO A 120 7.49 -2.13 -1.11
N HIS A 121 7.86 -3.34 -0.70
CA HIS A 121 8.19 -3.70 0.68
C HIS A 121 9.67 -3.47 1.03
N ILE A 122 10.50 -3.21 0.01
CA ILE A 122 11.90 -2.78 0.11
C ILE A 122 12.15 -1.64 -0.89
N SER A 123 13.13 -0.78 -0.63
CA SER A 123 13.58 0.25 -1.58
C SER A 123 15.00 0.72 -1.29
N GLN A 124 15.80 0.96 -2.34
CA GLN A 124 17.08 1.65 -2.24
C GLN A 124 16.96 3.17 -2.53
N GLU A 125 15.77 3.63 -2.90
CA GLU A 125 15.49 5.03 -3.22
C GLU A 125 15.62 5.92 -1.97
N ARG A 126 16.45 6.97 -2.06
CA ARG A 126 16.83 7.82 -0.91
C ARG A 126 15.65 8.37 -0.11
N TRP A 127 14.53 8.67 -0.76
CA TRP A 127 13.40 9.39 -0.14
C TRP A 127 12.45 8.47 0.61
N THR A 128 12.35 7.20 0.20
CA THR A 128 11.46 6.19 0.79
C THR A 128 12.22 5.18 1.65
N ARG A 129 13.52 5.02 1.41
CA ARG A 129 14.41 4.05 2.08
C ARG A 129 14.32 4.09 3.60
N ALA A 130 14.45 5.26 4.24
CA ALA A 130 14.43 5.31 5.71
C ALA A 130 13.11 4.79 6.32
N ASN A 131 11.97 5.02 5.64
CA ASN A 131 10.67 4.55 6.09
C ASN A 131 10.51 3.04 5.85
N LEU A 132 10.99 2.55 4.71
CA LEU A 132 10.95 1.14 4.35
C LEU A 132 11.93 0.28 5.13
N ASP A 133 13.12 0.79 5.41
CA ASP A 133 14.12 0.18 6.31
C ASP A 133 13.51 0.04 7.70
N PHE A 134 12.90 1.11 8.25
CA PHE A 134 12.18 1.02 9.52
C PHE A 134 11.13 -0.11 9.53
N VAL A 135 10.32 -0.22 8.48
CA VAL A 135 9.30 -1.27 8.39
C VAL A 135 9.93 -2.66 8.27
N THR A 136 10.99 -2.80 7.48
CA THR A 136 11.66 -4.09 7.24
C THR A 136 12.38 -4.60 8.48
N ASP A 137 13.07 -3.70 9.19
CA ASP A 137 13.84 -4.03 10.38
C ASP A 137 12.95 -4.37 11.59
N ASN A 138 11.80 -3.69 11.71
CA ASN A 138 10.93 -3.81 12.88
C ASN A 138 9.75 -4.79 12.66
N TYR A 139 9.32 -4.97 11.41
CA TYR A 139 8.15 -5.79 11.08
C TYR A 139 8.41 -6.68 9.85
N PRO A 140 9.44 -7.55 9.87
CA PRO A 140 9.79 -8.38 8.72
C PRO A 140 8.64 -9.30 8.30
N GLY A 141 8.49 -9.48 6.98
CA GLY A 141 7.44 -10.35 6.44
C GLY A 141 6.02 -9.92 6.83
N ALA A 142 5.10 -10.89 6.76
CA ALA A 142 3.77 -10.85 7.34
C ALA A 142 3.86 -10.96 8.88
N PHE A 143 4.34 -9.90 9.51
CA PHE A 143 4.80 -9.91 10.90
C PHE A 143 3.72 -10.27 11.92
N TYR A 144 2.53 -9.67 11.81
CA TYR A 144 1.43 -9.87 12.77
C TYR A 144 0.56 -11.06 12.37
N LYS A 145 0.64 -12.17 13.11
CA LYS A 145 -0.10 -13.43 12.80
C LYS A 145 -1.62 -13.29 12.80
N ASN A 146 -2.16 -12.31 13.52
CA ASN A 146 -3.59 -12.00 13.59
C ASN A 146 -4.08 -11.11 12.43
N VAL A 147 -3.18 -10.67 11.55
CA VAL A 147 -3.51 -9.89 10.35
C VAL A 147 -3.27 -10.75 9.12
N ARG A 148 -4.26 -10.87 8.24
CA ARG A 148 -4.09 -11.53 6.95
C ARG A 148 -3.38 -10.60 5.97
N TYR A 149 -2.17 -10.96 5.52
CA TYR A 149 -1.42 -10.19 4.52
C TYR A 149 -1.62 -10.79 3.13
N VAL A 150 -2.02 -9.96 2.17
CA VAL A 150 -2.13 -10.34 0.76
C VAL A 150 -1.38 -9.31 -0.07
N CYS A 151 -0.41 -9.74 -0.86
CA CYS A 151 0.45 -8.87 -1.65
C CYS A 151 0.22 -9.12 -3.14
N VAL A 152 -0.34 -8.13 -3.84
CA VAL A 152 -0.71 -8.22 -5.24
C VAL A 152 0.29 -7.45 -6.09
N ALA A 153 1.02 -8.18 -6.94
CA ALA A 153 2.02 -7.63 -7.84
C ALA A 153 1.54 -7.69 -9.31
N GLY A 154 1.68 -6.58 -10.05
CA GLY A 154 1.44 -6.54 -11.48
C GLY A 154 2.65 -7.03 -12.27
N LYS A 155 2.39 -7.76 -13.37
CA LYS A 155 3.39 -8.24 -14.33
C LYS A 155 3.04 -7.73 -15.73
N THR A 156 3.54 -6.55 -16.07
CA THR A 156 3.21 -5.87 -17.34
C THR A 156 4.44 -5.43 -18.11
N ILE A 157 5.42 -4.82 -17.45
CA ILE A 157 6.58 -4.24 -18.11
C ILE A 157 7.84 -4.91 -17.59
N PHE A 158 8.59 -5.55 -18.50
CA PHE A 158 9.96 -5.99 -18.22
C PHE A 158 10.89 -4.80 -18.39
N GLY A 159 11.54 -4.38 -17.29
CA GLY A 159 12.45 -3.25 -17.24
C GLY A 159 13.67 -3.48 -18.12
N GLN A 160 13.95 -2.59 -19.06
CA GLN A 160 15.11 -2.62 -19.95
C GLN A 160 15.55 -1.20 -20.29
N ARG A 161 16.85 -0.99 -20.56
CA ARG A 161 17.40 0.30 -21.01
C ARG A 161 17.06 0.58 -22.48
N ARG A 162 15.77 0.65 -22.81
CA ARG A 162 15.24 0.97 -24.15
C ARG A 162 14.00 1.87 -24.07
N PRO A 163 13.67 2.62 -25.15
CA PRO A 163 12.44 3.40 -25.19
C PRO A 163 11.20 2.58 -24.80
N GLY A 164 10.29 3.16 -24.02
CA GLY A 164 9.08 2.50 -23.52
C GLY A 164 9.26 1.61 -22.27
N SER A 165 10.49 1.22 -21.92
CA SER A 165 10.78 0.42 -20.71
C SER A 165 11.81 1.09 -19.77
N TRP A 166 12.45 2.16 -20.23
CA TRP A 166 13.49 2.85 -19.48
C TRP A 166 13.03 3.37 -18.10
N LEU A 167 11.80 3.89 -17.97
CA LEU A 167 11.26 4.31 -16.68
C LEU A 167 11.15 3.13 -15.70
N ALA A 168 10.58 2.02 -16.16
CA ALA A 168 10.45 0.79 -15.38
C ALA A 168 11.83 0.28 -14.95
N TYR A 169 12.80 0.22 -15.87
CA TYR A 169 14.17 -0.18 -15.56
C TYR A 169 14.77 0.64 -14.40
N ASN A 170 14.72 1.97 -14.50
CA ASN A 170 15.30 2.83 -13.47
C ASN A 170 14.55 2.76 -12.15
N SER A 171 13.22 2.62 -12.19
CA SER A 171 12.42 2.44 -10.99
C SER A 171 12.81 1.13 -10.29
N TYR A 172 12.82 0.02 -11.03
CA TYR A 172 13.15 -1.30 -10.49
C TYR A 172 14.58 -1.37 -9.96
N GLN A 173 15.53 -0.75 -10.67
CA GLN A 173 16.93 -0.64 -10.22
C GLN A 173 17.02 0.09 -8.88
N GLN A 174 16.27 1.17 -8.68
CA GLN A 174 16.23 1.90 -7.42
C GLN A 174 15.43 1.19 -6.33
N THR A 175 14.46 0.35 -6.67
CA THR A 175 13.67 -0.38 -5.68
C THR A 175 14.40 -1.62 -5.17
N CYS A 176 14.88 -2.49 -6.07
CA CYS A 176 15.40 -3.81 -5.71
C CYS A 176 16.84 -4.08 -6.16
N GLY A 177 17.54 -3.10 -6.73
CA GLY A 177 18.91 -3.26 -7.21
C GLY A 177 19.04 -3.97 -8.56
N GLN A 178 17.93 -4.37 -9.19
CA GLN A 178 17.91 -5.01 -10.51
C GLN A 178 16.89 -4.35 -11.43
N GLY A 179 17.37 -3.62 -12.44
CA GLY A 179 16.51 -3.00 -13.45
C GLY A 179 15.90 -3.99 -14.46
N ASN A 180 16.63 -5.07 -14.79
CA ASN A 180 16.18 -6.10 -15.72
C ASN A 180 15.28 -7.13 -15.03
N THR A 181 14.06 -6.73 -14.69
CA THR A 181 13.06 -7.58 -14.03
C THR A 181 11.64 -7.22 -14.44
N TRP A 182 10.68 -8.06 -14.07
CA TRP A 182 9.25 -7.82 -14.30
C TRP A 182 8.62 -7.00 -13.18
N GLY A 183 7.67 -6.15 -13.55
CA GLY A 183 6.85 -5.38 -12.63
C GLY A 183 5.66 -4.71 -13.33
N ASP A 184 5.01 -3.80 -12.60
CA ASP A 184 3.81 -3.09 -13.04
C ASP A 184 4.10 -1.75 -13.75
N GLY A 185 5.36 -1.52 -14.08
CA GLY A 185 5.89 -0.28 -14.66
C GLY A 185 6.57 0.64 -13.65
N ILE A 186 6.35 0.44 -12.35
CA ILE A 186 6.96 1.22 -11.27
C ILE A 186 7.57 0.32 -10.20
N THR A 187 6.81 -0.65 -9.69
CA THR A 187 7.25 -1.58 -8.64
C THR A 187 7.57 -2.95 -9.24
N PRO A 188 8.79 -3.48 -9.03
CA PRO A 188 9.14 -4.82 -9.47
C PRO A 188 8.48 -5.88 -8.58
N ILE A 189 8.14 -7.04 -9.16
CA ILE A 189 7.46 -8.14 -8.42
C ILE A 189 8.28 -8.57 -7.19
N ALA A 190 9.61 -8.63 -7.34
CA ALA A 190 10.53 -9.01 -6.27
C ALA A 190 10.46 -8.08 -5.04
N ALA A 191 10.03 -6.83 -5.20
CA ALA A 191 9.80 -5.91 -4.08
C ALA A 191 8.33 -5.86 -3.66
N ALA A 192 7.40 -6.35 -4.47
CA ALA A 192 5.97 -6.31 -4.20
C ALA A 192 5.46 -7.47 -3.35
N HIS A 193 6.24 -8.56 -3.26
CA HIS A 193 5.93 -9.72 -2.43
C HIS A 193 6.52 -9.59 -1.03
N LEU A 194 5.88 -10.29 -0.09
CA LEU A 194 6.26 -10.29 1.32
C LEU A 194 6.29 -11.72 1.85
N GLU A 195 7.35 -12.09 2.56
CA GLU A 195 7.47 -13.42 3.17
C GLU A 195 6.32 -13.69 4.14
N GLY A 196 5.72 -14.89 4.08
CA GLY A 196 4.59 -15.27 4.92
C GLY A 196 3.22 -14.68 4.52
N ALA A 197 3.17 -13.83 3.49
CA ALA A 197 1.92 -13.32 2.92
C ALA A 197 1.37 -14.24 1.81
N GLU A 198 0.08 -14.08 1.50
CA GLU A 198 -0.49 -14.56 0.25
C GLU A 198 0.03 -13.69 -0.90
N ASN A 199 0.89 -14.23 -1.77
CA ASN A 199 1.56 -13.47 -2.82
C ASN A 199 0.93 -13.77 -4.20
N LEU A 200 0.27 -12.78 -4.79
CA LEU A 200 -0.39 -12.88 -6.09
C LEU A 200 0.40 -12.14 -7.16
N VAL A 201 0.39 -12.67 -8.38
CA VAL A 201 0.96 -12.01 -9.57
C VAL A 201 -0.11 -11.94 -10.65
N LEU A 202 -0.44 -10.73 -11.08
CA LEU A 202 -1.47 -10.47 -12.10
C LEU A 202 -0.84 -9.98 -13.40
N ALA A 203 -1.07 -10.71 -14.49
CA ALA A 203 -0.58 -10.35 -15.82
C ALA A 203 -1.31 -9.11 -16.37
N GLY A 204 -0.57 -8.20 -17.00
CA GLY A 204 -1.15 -7.03 -17.69
C GLY A 204 -1.69 -5.93 -16.77
N VAL A 205 -1.47 -6.04 -15.45
CA VAL A 205 -1.87 -5.03 -14.46
C VAL A 205 -0.76 -3.97 -14.29
N GLN A 206 -1.11 -2.71 -14.51
CA GLN A 206 -0.22 -1.56 -14.32
C GLN A 206 -0.34 -0.96 -12.91
N HIS A 207 0.65 -0.13 -12.56
CA HIS A 207 0.81 0.39 -11.20
C HIS A 207 -0.38 1.18 -10.68
N SER A 208 -0.82 2.20 -11.42
CA SER A 208 -1.66 3.28 -10.88
C SER A 208 -3.05 3.33 -11.52
N PRO A 209 -4.08 3.83 -10.80
CA PRO A 209 -5.37 4.20 -11.41
C PRO A 209 -5.27 5.23 -12.55
N ARG A 210 -4.14 5.94 -12.66
CA ARG A 210 -3.87 6.88 -13.77
C ARG A 210 -3.07 6.27 -14.91
N SER A 211 -2.58 5.06 -14.75
CA SER A 211 -1.86 4.36 -15.79
C SER A 211 -2.79 4.11 -16.99
N PRO A 212 -2.31 4.22 -18.23
CA PRO A 212 -3.11 3.88 -19.39
C PRO A 212 -3.38 2.36 -19.40
N GLY A 213 -4.64 1.96 -19.24
CA GLY A 213 -5.07 0.56 -19.33
C GLY A 213 -5.59 -0.01 -18.01
N ILE A 214 -5.31 -1.29 -17.76
CA ILE A 214 -5.81 -2.05 -16.62
C ILE A 214 -4.88 -1.85 -15.42
N TRP A 215 -5.44 -1.56 -14.25
CA TRP A 215 -4.71 -1.46 -12.98
C TRP A 215 -5.38 -2.33 -11.92
N TYR A 216 -4.78 -2.43 -10.72
CA TYR A 216 -5.23 -3.35 -9.67
C TYR A 216 -6.72 -3.24 -9.28
N GLY A 217 -7.29 -2.04 -9.35
CA GLY A 217 -8.70 -1.78 -9.05
C GLY A 217 -9.65 -1.85 -10.25
N SER A 218 -9.17 -2.24 -11.44
CA SER A 218 -10.03 -2.54 -12.59
C SER A 218 -10.86 -3.81 -12.36
N SER A 219 -11.98 -3.95 -13.07
CA SER A 219 -12.97 -5.03 -12.85
C SER A 219 -12.39 -6.45 -12.85
N GLU A 220 -11.54 -6.78 -13.83
CA GLU A 220 -10.94 -8.12 -13.94
C GLU A 220 -9.89 -8.38 -12.84
N PRO A 221 -8.87 -7.53 -12.63
CA PRO A 221 -7.93 -7.70 -11.52
C PRO A 221 -8.59 -7.75 -10.13
N LEU A 222 -9.62 -6.92 -9.91
CA LEU A 222 -10.35 -6.87 -8.63
C LEU A 222 -10.87 -8.25 -8.22
N LYS A 223 -11.42 -9.03 -9.15
CA LYS A 223 -11.92 -10.40 -8.89
C LYS A 223 -10.84 -11.33 -8.33
N SER A 224 -9.58 -11.09 -8.67
CA SER A 224 -8.47 -11.96 -8.27
C SER A 224 -8.12 -11.83 -6.79
N TRP A 225 -8.36 -10.65 -6.19
CA TRP A 225 -7.92 -10.35 -4.83
C TRP A 225 -9.04 -9.88 -3.88
N VAL A 226 -10.23 -9.52 -4.37
CA VAL A 226 -11.33 -9.03 -3.51
C VAL A 226 -11.83 -10.08 -2.51
N GLN A 227 -11.74 -11.36 -2.87
CA GLN A 227 -12.11 -12.51 -2.02
C GLN A 227 -11.27 -12.63 -0.73
N TYR A 228 -10.16 -11.89 -0.62
CA TYR A 228 -9.31 -11.90 0.56
C TYR A 228 -9.71 -10.86 1.61
N LEU A 229 -10.65 -9.94 1.28
CA LEU A 229 -11.29 -9.07 2.25
C LEU A 229 -12.24 -9.89 3.13
N VAL A 230 -12.29 -9.58 4.43
CA VAL A 230 -13.06 -10.31 5.45
C VAL A 230 -14.33 -9.56 5.85
#